data_AF-A0A662BM56-F1
#
_entry.id   AF-A0A662BM56-F1
#
_cell.length_a   1.000
_cell.length_b   1.000
_cell.length_c   1.000
_cell.angle_alpha   90.00
_cell.angle_beta   90.00
_cell.angle_gamma   90.00
#
_symmetry.space_group_name_H-M   'P 1'
#
loop_
_entity.id
_entity.type
_entity.pdbx_description
1 polymer ?
#
loop_
_entity_poly.entity_id
_entity_poly.type
_entity_poly.pdbx_seq_one_letter_code
_entity_poly.pdbx_strand_id
1 'polypeptide(L)'
;MFTGKRYLNYATFIKQRFGQRVQKISLDIGFSCPNRDGSKGYGGCTYCNNNTFNPDYCEPEKSIKKQLEDGISFFSKKYKDQKYLAYFQAYTNTYSDLDSLKA
;
A
#
# COMPACT_ATOMS: atom_id res chain seq x y z
N MET A 1 26.27 13.36 -3.25
CA MET A 1 26.85 13.08 -1.91
C MET A 1 26.79 11.57 -1.69
N PHE A 2 27.92 10.88 -1.85
CA PHE A 2 28.03 9.43 -1.64
C PHE A 2 28.09 9.15 -0.12
N THR A 3 27.12 8.41 0.41
CA THR A 3 26.94 8.17 1.85
C THR A 3 27.72 6.95 2.36
N GLY A 4 28.71 6.45 1.60
CA GLY A 4 29.44 5.22 1.91
C GLY A 4 28.61 3.92 1.80
N LYS A 5 27.31 4.00 1.50
CA LYS A 5 26.46 2.83 1.29
C LYS A 5 26.67 2.24 -0.11
N ARG A 6 26.80 0.91 -0.20
CA ARG A 6 26.95 0.17 -1.47
C ARG A 6 25.67 0.09 -2.32
N TYR A 7 24.53 0.58 -1.80
CA TYR A 7 23.26 0.60 -2.51
C TYR A 7 22.46 1.85 -2.16
N LEU A 8 21.59 2.26 -3.08
CA LEU A 8 20.63 3.34 -2.87
C LEU A 8 19.34 2.75 -2.28
N ASN A 9 19.13 2.96 -0.98
CA ASN A 9 17.89 2.51 -0.35
C ASN A 9 16.68 3.34 -0.85
N TYR A 10 15.50 2.73 -0.81
CA TYR A 10 14.27 3.32 -1.32
C TYR A 10 13.94 4.69 -0.70
N ALA A 11 14.12 4.85 0.61
CA ALA A 11 13.82 6.13 1.27
C ALA A 11 14.72 7.26 0.78
N THR A 12 16.02 6.98 0.58
CA THR A 12 16.98 7.93 0.01
C THR A 12 16.63 8.23 -1.45
N PHE A 13 16.34 7.22 -2.28
CA PHE A 13 15.93 7.39 -3.67
C PHE A 13 14.68 8.29 -3.78
N ILE A 14 13.65 7.99 -2.99
CA ILE A 14 12.39 8.74 -2.98
C ILE A 14 12.62 10.20 -2.57
N LYS A 15 13.40 10.44 -1.51
CA LYS A 15 13.71 11.81 -1.08
C LYS A 15 14.48 12.59 -2.15
N GLN A 16 15.43 11.94 -2.83
CA GLN A 16 16.15 12.54 -3.96
C GLN A 16 15.23 12.84 -5.14
N ARG A 17 14.31 11.93 -5.48
CA ARG A 17 13.41 12.05 -6.63
C ARG A 17 12.31 13.10 -6.46
N PHE A 18 11.81 13.26 -5.23
CA PHE A 18 10.62 14.07 -4.93
C PHE A 18 10.89 15.29 -4.04
N GLY A 19 12.14 15.47 -3.58
CA GLY A 19 12.60 16.58 -2.73
C GLY A 19 12.25 16.43 -1.25
N GLN A 20 11.34 15.53 -0.90
CA GLN A 20 10.88 15.31 0.47
C GLN A 20 10.51 13.86 0.72
N ARG A 21 10.16 13.53 1.97
CA ARG A 21 9.64 12.21 2.32
C ARG A 21 8.36 11.96 1.51
N VAL A 22 8.20 10.73 1.00
CA VAL A 22 6.92 10.27 0.46
C VAL A 22 6.42 9.12 1.33
N GLN A 23 5.28 9.32 1.96
CA GLN A 23 4.63 8.33 2.81
C GLN A 23 3.67 7.48 1.98
N LYS A 24 3.82 6.16 2.02
CA LYS A 24 2.85 5.25 1.41
C LYS A 24 1.57 5.26 2.25
N ILE A 25 0.44 5.41 1.60
CA ILE A 25 -0.90 5.22 2.17
C ILE A 25 -1.42 3.89 1.64
N SER A 26 -1.56 2.92 2.53
CA SER A 26 -2.03 1.58 2.17
C SER A 26 -3.50 1.65 1.82
N LEU A 27 -3.89 0.97 0.74
CA LEU A 27 -5.25 0.87 0.27
C LEU A 27 -5.66 -0.60 0.14
N ASP A 28 -6.88 -0.88 0.56
CA ASP A 28 -7.57 -2.14 0.35
C ASP A 28 -8.77 -1.90 -0.56
N ILE A 29 -8.79 -2.56 -1.71
CA ILE A 29 -9.85 -2.44 -2.71
C ILE A 29 -10.77 -3.67 -2.75
N GLY A 30 -10.69 -4.53 -1.73
CA GLY A 30 -11.56 -5.69 -1.58
C GLY A 30 -11.21 -6.88 -2.47
N PHE A 31 -10.09 -6.82 -3.18
CA PHE A 31 -9.65 -7.93 -4.03
C PHE A 31 -9.07 -9.07 -3.21
N SER A 32 -9.19 -10.29 -3.74
CA SER A 32 -8.64 -11.50 -3.13
C SER A 32 -7.25 -11.85 -3.71
N CYS A 33 -6.78 -13.07 -3.46
CA CYS A 33 -5.57 -13.64 -4.04
C CYS A 33 -5.90 -15.04 -4.59
N PRO A 34 -5.32 -15.43 -5.75
CA PRO A 34 -5.61 -16.71 -6.40
C PRO A 34 -5.23 -17.95 -5.57
N ASN A 35 -4.36 -17.80 -4.57
CA ASN A 35 -4.00 -18.86 -3.63
C ASN A 35 -5.02 -19.01 -2.49
N ARG A 36 -5.90 -18.02 -2.30
CA ARG A 36 -6.94 -18.01 -1.26
C ARG A 36 -8.31 -18.36 -1.82
N ASP A 37 -8.62 -17.93 -3.04
CA ASP A 37 -9.94 -18.15 -3.66
C ASP A 37 -10.12 -19.55 -4.26
N GLY A 38 -9.06 -20.36 -4.33
CA GLY A 38 -9.11 -21.73 -4.87
C GLY A 38 -8.69 -21.85 -6.34
N SER A 39 -8.42 -20.75 -7.05
CA SER A 39 -8.14 -20.77 -8.50
C SER A 39 -6.75 -21.28 -8.86
N LYS A 40 -5.74 -21.00 -8.01
CA LYS A 40 -4.34 -21.45 -8.17
C LYS A 40 -3.79 -22.17 -6.95
N GLY A 41 -4.51 -22.10 -5.82
CA GLY A 41 -4.17 -22.81 -4.58
C GLY A 41 -5.29 -22.68 -3.56
N TYR A 42 -5.16 -23.39 -2.44
CA TYR A 42 -6.16 -23.44 -1.38
C TYR A 42 -5.56 -22.97 -0.04
N GLY A 43 -6.35 -22.26 0.76
CA GLY A 43 -5.98 -21.84 2.12
C GLY A 43 -5.08 -20.60 2.22
N GLY A 44 -4.48 -20.14 1.11
CA GLY A 44 -3.54 -19.02 1.10
C GLY A 44 -2.14 -19.38 1.60
N CYS A 45 -1.22 -18.41 1.59
CA CYS A 45 0.12 -18.64 2.13
C CYS A 45 0.07 -18.77 3.65
N THR A 46 0.81 -19.73 4.23
CA THR A 46 0.88 -19.96 5.69
C THR A 46 1.30 -18.73 6.49
N TYR A 47 2.07 -17.82 5.87
CA TYR A 47 2.53 -16.57 6.48
C TYR A 47 1.64 -15.35 6.15
N CYS A 48 0.61 -15.50 5.32
CA CYS A 48 -0.21 -14.38 4.86
C CYS A 48 -1.28 -14.03 5.90
N ASN A 49 -1.07 -12.94 6.62
CA ASN A 49 -2.07 -12.35 7.51
C ASN A 49 -2.27 -10.85 7.22
N ASN A 50 -3.08 -10.52 6.19
CA ASN A 50 -3.33 -9.11 5.82
C ASN A 50 -3.98 -8.29 6.93
N ASN A 51 -4.74 -8.92 7.84
CA ASN A 51 -5.31 -8.23 9.00
C ASN A 51 -4.22 -7.65 9.91
N THR A 52 -3.01 -8.22 9.93
CA THR A 52 -1.87 -7.66 10.68
C THR A 52 -1.03 -6.67 9.88
N PHE A 53 -1.20 -6.62 8.56
CA PHE A 53 -0.42 -5.76 7.67
C PHE A 53 -1.16 -4.47 7.28
N ASN A 54 -2.49 -4.47 7.39
CA ASN A 54 -3.33 -3.32 7.06
C ASN A 54 -3.49 -2.41 8.29
N PRO A 55 -3.23 -1.10 8.16
CA PRO A 55 -3.58 -0.12 9.18
C PRO A 55 -5.10 -0.04 9.37
N ASP A 56 -5.57 0.39 10.54
CA ASP A 56 -7.01 0.52 10.85
C ASP A 56 -7.79 1.43 9.87
N TYR A 57 -7.12 2.36 9.18
CA TYR A 57 -7.79 3.19 8.17
C TYR A 57 -8.01 2.47 6.82
N CYS A 58 -7.37 1.32 6.61
CA CYS A 58 -7.28 0.58 5.36
C CYS A 58 -8.27 -0.59 5.38
N GLU A 59 -9.55 -0.29 5.13
CA GLU A 59 -10.67 -1.23 5.14
C GLU A 59 -11.38 -1.25 3.78
N PRO A 60 -11.74 -2.43 3.23
CA PRO A 60 -12.35 -2.56 1.92
C PRO A 60 -13.77 -1.95 1.84
N GLU A 61 -14.46 -1.78 2.96
CA GLU A 61 -15.79 -1.14 3.04
C GLU A 61 -15.71 0.38 2.84
N LYS A 62 -14.53 0.99 3.05
CA LYS A 62 -14.31 2.42 2.84
C LYS A 62 -13.96 2.68 1.38
N SER A 63 -14.50 3.77 0.82
CA SER A 63 -14.08 4.23 -0.50
C SER A 63 -12.58 4.56 -0.53
N ILE A 64 -11.94 4.42 -1.71
CA ILE A 64 -10.51 4.76 -1.89
C ILE A 64 -10.21 6.17 -1.39
N LYS A 65 -11.10 7.13 -1.70
CA LYS A 65 -10.97 8.51 -1.24
C LYS A 65 -10.94 8.60 0.28
N LYS A 66 -11.86 7.89 0.96
CA LYS A 66 -11.94 7.89 2.43
C LYS A 66 -10.69 7.27 3.06
N GLN A 67 -10.22 6.14 2.53
CA GLN A 67 -8.97 5.50 2.98
C GLN A 67 -7.76 6.44 2.80
N LEU A 68 -7.69 7.16 1.67
CA LEU A 68 -6.64 8.15 1.43
C LEU A 68 -6.69 9.30 2.44
N GLU A 69 -7.86 9.89 2.67
CA GLU A 69 -8.06 11.00 3.62
C GLU A 69 -7.70 10.58 5.05
N ASP A 70 -8.18 9.41 5.48
CA ASP A 70 -7.91 8.89 6.82
C ASP A 70 -6.43 8.54 7.00
N GLY A 71 -5.80 7.92 5.99
CA GLY A 71 -4.36 7.64 5.99
C GLY A 71 -3.50 8.91 6.00
N ILE A 72 -3.86 9.93 5.22
CA ILE A 72 -3.19 11.23 5.23
C ILE A 72 -3.31 11.88 6.61
N SER A 73 -4.52 11.89 7.19
CA SER A 73 -4.79 12.42 8.53
C SER A 73 -4.02 11.68 9.62
N PHE A 74 -3.88 10.36 9.49
CA PHE A 74 -3.10 9.54 10.41
C PHE A 74 -1.61 9.91 10.36
N PHE A 75 -1.04 10.00 9.15
CA PHE A 75 0.40 10.23 8.98
C PHE A 75 0.84 11.69 9.03
N SER A 76 -0.04 12.66 8.78
CA SER A 76 0.28 14.10 8.86
C SER A 76 0.76 14.50 10.25
N LYS A 77 0.28 13.80 11.29
CA LYS A 77 0.69 13.99 12.68
C LYS A 77 2.14 13.57 12.95
N LYS A 78 2.71 12.70 12.11
CA LYS A 78 4.03 12.08 12.35
C LYS A 78 5.18 12.89 11.76
N TYR A 79 4.96 13.58 10.65
CA TYR A 79 5.97 14.36 9.94
C TYR A 79 5.37 15.66 9.40
N LYS A 80 6.07 16.79 9.58
CA LYS A 80 5.61 18.11 9.14
C LYS A 80 5.48 18.20 7.61
N ASP A 81 6.51 17.75 6.89
CA ASP A 81 6.60 17.89 5.43
C ASP A 81 6.77 16.52 4.76
N GLN A 82 5.72 16.09 4.06
CA GLN A 82 5.76 14.86 3.27
C GLN A 82 4.77 14.92 2.10
N LYS A 83 5.03 14.15 1.05
CA LYS A 83 4.03 13.79 0.02
C LYS A 83 3.44 12.43 0.38
N TYR A 84 2.38 12.07 -0.31
CA TYR A 84 1.70 10.79 -0.13
C TYR A 84 1.70 10.01 -1.44
N LEU A 85 1.79 8.69 -1.33
CA LEU A 85 1.71 7.76 -2.45
C LEU A 85 0.62 6.73 -2.13
N ALA A 86 -0.41 6.68 -2.96
CA ALA A 86 -1.41 5.62 -2.91
C ALA A 86 -0.75 4.26 -3.19
N TYR A 87 -0.97 3.28 -2.31
CA TYR A 87 -0.34 1.96 -2.40
C TYR A 87 -1.37 0.86 -2.15
N PHE A 88 -1.86 0.25 -3.23
CA PHE A 88 -2.74 -0.91 -3.17
C PHE A 88 -1.98 -2.10 -2.57
N GLN A 89 -2.20 -2.36 -1.29
CA GLN A 89 -1.37 -3.24 -0.49
C GLN A 89 -2.02 -4.61 -0.26
N ALA A 90 -3.35 -4.63 -0.09
CA ALA A 90 -4.06 -5.83 0.28
C ALA A 90 -4.04 -6.87 -0.85
N TYR A 91 -3.71 -8.11 -0.48
CA TYR A 91 -3.76 -9.30 -1.34
C TYR A 91 -3.08 -9.12 -2.71
N THR A 92 -3.75 -9.51 -3.79
CA THR A 92 -3.28 -9.33 -5.16
C THR A 92 -4.12 -8.25 -5.82
N ASN A 93 -3.64 -7.00 -5.75
CA ASN A 93 -4.33 -5.81 -6.23
C ASN A 93 -4.63 -5.76 -7.75
N THR A 94 -4.08 -6.69 -8.53
CA THR A 94 -4.34 -6.85 -9.97
C THR A 94 -5.18 -8.09 -10.29
N TYR A 95 -5.59 -8.84 -9.26
CA TYR A 95 -6.40 -10.04 -9.41
C TYR A 95 -7.89 -9.67 -9.37
N SER A 96 -8.32 -9.04 -10.46
CA SER A 96 -9.70 -8.69 -10.77
C SER A 96 -9.88 -8.62 -12.29
N ASP A 97 -11.12 -8.50 -12.76
CA ASP A 97 -11.40 -8.27 -14.17
C ASP A 97 -10.97 -6.86 -14.63
N LEU A 98 -10.80 -6.69 -15.94
CA LEU A 98 -10.28 -5.44 -16.51
C LEU A 98 -11.21 -4.24 -16.31
N ASP A 99 -12.53 -4.46 -16.25
CA ASP A 99 -13.49 -3.37 -16.10
C ASP A 99 -13.42 -2.83 -14.66
N SER A 100 -13.32 -3.72 -13.68
CA SER A 100 -13.05 -3.37 -12.28
C SER A 100 -11.73 -2.63 -12.07
N LEU A 101 -10.68 -2.91 -12.86
CA LEU A 101 -9.37 -2.24 -12.75
C LEU A 101 -9.31 -0.85 -13.41
N LYS A 102 -10.24 -0.55 -14.31
CA LYS A 102 -10.30 0.75 -15.03
C LYS A 102 -11.19 1.78 -14.37
N ALA A 103 -12.16 1.33 -13.57
CA ALA A 103 -13.11 2.18 -12.84
C ALA A 103 -12.41 3.06 -11.80
#